data_AF-A0AAC8WKP3-F1
#
_entry.id   AF-A0AAC8WKP3-F1
#
_cell.length_a   1.000
_cell.length_b   1.000
_cell.length_c   1.000
_cell.angle_alpha   90.00
_cell.angle_beta   90.00
_cell.angle_gamma   90.00
#
_symmetry.space_group_name_H-M   'P 1'
#
loop_
_entity.id
_entity.type
_entity.pdbx_description
1 polymer ?
#
loop_
_entity_poly.entity_id
_entity_poly.type
_entity_poly.pdbx_seq_one_letter_code
_entity_poly.pdbx_strand_id
1 'polypeptide(L)'
;MTFGDALEIYTLMTKSDKIKIAKFYQCNTSELKSWLEHLKLIRNMSAHNSGIINIKLRTIPIIRQDWKMNLFQYNGNYTDRIANTLVILKHLLNIINPKFHFGDIAKGFQRLTKGNNYYANMYGLLDANLSFLFK
;
A
#
# COMPACT_ATOMS: atom_id res chain seq x y z
N MET A 1 14.41 7.84 15.61
CA MET A 1 14.25 8.05 14.16
C MET A 1 12.86 7.59 13.76
N THR A 2 12.04 8.50 13.23
CA THR A 2 10.71 8.19 12.72
C THR A 2 10.77 7.75 11.25
N PHE A 3 9.70 7.13 10.73
CA PHE A 3 9.59 6.85 9.30
C PHE A 3 9.69 8.13 8.44
N GLY A 4 9.21 9.26 8.97
CA GLY A 4 9.32 10.57 8.31
C GLY A 4 10.79 10.98 8.15
N ASP A 5 11.58 10.84 9.21
CA ASP A 5 13.01 11.18 9.22
C ASP A 5 13.78 10.28 8.24
N ALA A 6 13.46 8.97 8.21
CA ALA A 6 14.09 8.03 7.28
C ALA A 6 13.79 8.37 5.81
N LEU A 7 12.56 8.79 5.50
CA LEU A 7 12.19 9.26 4.17
C LEU A 7 12.94 10.55 3.82
N GLU A 8 13.08 11.49 4.75
CA GLU A 8 13.84 12.72 4.53
C GLU A 8 15.31 12.43 4.19
N ILE A 9 15.95 11.52 4.93
CA ILE A 9 17.30 11.04 4.61
C ILE A 9 17.33 10.45 3.20
N TYR A 10 16.38 9.57 2.84
CA TYR A 10 16.28 9.02 1.49
C TYR A 10 16.14 10.11 0.42
N THR A 11 15.39 11.18 0.68
CA THR A 11 15.25 12.30 -0.29
C THR A 11 16.54 13.08 -0.48
N LEU A 12 17.40 13.16 0.53
CA LEU A 12 18.70 13.83 0.47
C LEU A 12 19.80 12.96 -0.16
N MET A 13 19.59 11.65 -0.27
CA MET A 13 20.57 10.73 -0.86
C MET A 13 20.87 11.03 -2.33
N THR A 14 22.06 10.63 -2.76
CA THR A 14 22.49 10.71 -4.15
C THR A 14 21.57 9.89 -5.07
N LYS A 15 21.57 10.22 -6.37
CA LYS A 15 20.83 9.44 -7.37
C LYS A 15 21.29 7.98 -7.40
N SER A 16 22.59 7.72 -7.28
CA SER A 16 23.13 6.36 -7.27
C SER A 16 22.63 5.55 -6.08
N ASP A 17 22.56 6.15 -4.89
CA ASP A 17 22.09 5.43 -3.69
C ASP A 17 20.59 5.16 -3.76
N LYS A 18 19.80 6.14 -4.24
CA LYS A 18 18.37 5.93 -4.51
C LYS A 18 18.14 4.76 -5.47
N ILE A 19 18.93 4.67 -6.54
CA ILE A 19 18.86 3.56 -7.50
C ILE A 19 19.19 2.23 -6.83
N LYS A 20 20.24 2.16 -6.00
CA LYS A 20 20.61 0.93 -5.28
C LYS A 20 19.49 0.48 -4.34
N ILE A 21 18.89 1.40 -3.60
CA ILE A 21 17.78 1.11 -2.68
C ILE A 21 16.54 0.65 -3.45
N ALA A 22 16.18 1.34 -4.54
CA ALA A 22 15.04 0.95 -5.37
C ALA A 22 15.22 -0.46 -5.96
N LYS A 23 16.44 -0.79 -6.41
CA LYS A 23 16.79 -2.13 -6.88
C LYS A 23 16.61 -3.21 -5.81
N PHE A 24 16.98 -2.94 -4.55
CA PHE A 24 16.73 -3.88 -3.44
C PHE A 24 15.22 -4.17 -3.32
N TYR A 25 14.38 -3.14 -3.41
CA TYR A 25 12.93 -3.28 -3.41
C TYR A 25 12.32 -3.68 -4.77
N GLN A 26 13.15 -4.14 -5.72
CA GLN A 26 12.73 -4.60 -7.05
C GLN A 26 11.81 -3.60 -7.76
N CYS A 27 12.15 -2.32 -7.70
CA CYS A 27 11.39 -1.22 -8.26
C CYS A 27 12.33 -0.13 -8.81
N ASN A 28 11.74 0.84 -9.50
CA ASN A 28 12.47 2.04 -9.92
C ASN A 28 12.36 3.15 -8.85
N THR A 29 13.16 4.20 -9.00
CA THR A 29 13.24 5.28 -7.99
C THR A 29 11.95 6.10 -7.87
N SER A 30 11.16 6.22 -8.96
CA SER A 30 9.89 6.95 -8.92
C SER A 30 8.81 6.14 -8.21
N GLU A 31 8.72 4.84 -8.47
CA GLU A 31 7.89 3.89 -7.74
C GLU A 31 8.19 3.94 -6.25
N LEU A 32 9.46 3.72 -5.87
CA LEU A 32 9.84 3.69 -4.45
C LEU A 32 9.51 5.01 -3.75
N LYS A 33 9.86 6.15 -4.37
CA LYS A 33 9.56 7.47 -3.79
C LYS A 33 8.05 7.63 -3.58
N SER A 34 7.25 7.32 -4.60
CA SER A 34 5.80 7.40 -4.54
C SER A 34 5.22 6.53 -3.42
N TRP A 35 5.72 5.31 -3.25
CA TRP A 35 5.28 4.39 -2.20
C TRP A 35 5.68 4.86 -0.80
N LEU A 36 6.90 5.37 -0.61
CA LEU A 36 7.36 5.86 0.69
C LEU A 36 6.59 7.13 1.11
N GLU A 37 6.33 8.06 0.19
CA GLU A 37 5.50 9.25 0.44
C GLU A 37 4.07 8.85 0.82
N HIS A 38 3.50 7.86 0.10
CA HIS A 38 2.20 7.30 0.42
C HIS A 38 2.15 6.64 1.81
N LEU A 39 3.16 5.83 2.16
CA LEU A 39 3.26 5.21 3.48
C LEU A 39 3.45 6.25 4.60
N LYS A 40 4.16 7.35 4.35
CA LYS A 40 4.27 8.48 5.29
C LYS A 40 2.90 9.09 5.56
N LEU A 41 2.09 9.31 4.51
CA LEU A 41 0.72 9.81 4.65
C LEU A 41 -0.13 8.84 5.51
N ILE A 42 -0.14 7.54 5.18
CA ILE A 42 -0.89 6.53 5.93
C ILE A 42 -0.46 6.52 7.41
N ARG A 43 0.84 6.47 7.68
CA ARG A 43 1.39 6.47 9.04
C ARG A 43 0.99 7.71 9.82
N ASN A 44 1.02 8.88 9.19
CA ASN A 44 0.60 10.13 9.83
C ASN A 44 -0.91 10.09 10.16
N MET A 45 -1.76 9.63 9.26
CA MET A 45 -3.20 9.49 9.52
C MET A 45 -3.50 8.48 10.63
N SER A 46 -2.69 7.40 10.76
CA SER A 46 -2.82 6.41 11.84
C SER A 46 -2.56 7.02 13.20
N ALA A 47 -1.54 7.89 13.29
CA ALA A 47 -1.16 8.51 14.55
C ALA A 47 -2.18 9.54 15.05
N HIS A 48 -2.98 10.12 14.16
CA HIS A 48 -3.94 11.17 14.48
C HIS A 48 -5.38 10.68 14.70
N ASN A 49 -5.61 9.38 14.93
CA ASN A 49 -6.95 8.76 15.15
C ASN A 49 -7.99 9.05 14.05
N SER A 50 -7.56 9.53 12.89
CA SER A 50 -8.44 9.65 11.73
C SER A 50 -8.82 8.24 11.26
N GLY A 51 -10.10 7.98 11.02
CA GLY A 51 -10.58 6.68 10.55
C GLY A 51 -10.06 6.39 9.13
N ILE A 52 -8.78 5.99 9.01
CA ILE A 52 -8.02 5.78 7.76
C ILE A 52 -8.79 4.96 6.75
N ILE A 53 -9.53 3.99 7.26
CA ILE A 53 -10.33 3.03 6.52
C ILE A 53 -11.38 3.73 5.62
N ASN A 54 -11.86 4.92 6.00
CA ASN A 54 -12.87 5.69 5.24
C ASN A 54 -12.28 6.86 4.41
N ILE A 55 -10.95 7.03 4.39
CA ILE A 55 -10.33 8.20 3.77
C ILE A 55 -10.17 8.00 2.26
N LYS A 56 -10.45 9.06 1.51
CA LYS A 56 -10.08 9.20 0.10
C LYS A 56 -8.66 9.79 0.04
N LEU A 57 -7.70 9.06 -0.52
CA LEU A 57 -6.29 9.43 -0.47
C LEU A 57 -6.02 10.57 -1.47
N ARG A 58 -5.51 11.71 -0.98
CA ARG A 58 -5.19 12.87 -1.84
C ARG A 58 -4.08 12.58 -2.85
N THR A 59 -3.16 11.69 -2.50
CA THR A 59 -2.09 11.22 -3.38
C THR A 59 -2.35 9.78 -3.77
N ILE A 60 -2.48 9.53 -5.07
CA ILE A 60 -2.56 8.18 -5.63
C ILE A 60 -1.12 7.70 -5.87
N PRO A 61 -0.64 6.67 -5.16
CA PRO A 61 0.67 6.13 -5.42
C PRO A 61 0.75 5.50 -6.82
N ILE A 62 1.96 5.35 -7.36
CA ILE A 62 2.16 4.60 -8.60
C ILE A 62 1.76 3.14 -8.36
N ILE A 63 0.74 2.67 -9.07
CA ILE A 63 0.25 1.29 -9.01
C ILE A 63 0.71 0.53 -10.25
N ARG A 64 1.34 -0.64 -10.02
CA ARG A 64 1.78 -1.52 -11.10
C ARG A 64 0.62 -2.22 -11.78
N GLN A 65 0.81 -2.55 -13.05
CA GLN A 65 -0.23 -3.14 -13.88
C GLN A 65 -0.69 -4.52 -13.37
N ASP A 66 0.24 -5.32 -12.84
CA ASP A 66 -0.02 -6.63 -12.25
C ASP A 66 -0.77 -6.55 -10.91
N TRP A 67 -0.71 -5.43 -10.19
CA TRP A 67 -1.44 -5.27 -8.91
C TRP A 67 -2.89 -4.86 -9.11
N LYS A 68 -3.20 -4.25 -10.25
CA LYS A 68 -4.54 -3.75 -10.58
C LYS A 68 -5.62 -4.81 -10.54
N MET A 69 -5.29 -6.07 -10.82
CA MET A 69 -6.23 -7.19 -10.71
C MET A 69 -6.74 -7.44 -9.29
N ASN A 70 -6.13 -6.82 -8.27
CA ASN A 70 -6.55 -6.94 -6.86
C ASN A 70 -7.33 -5.70 -6.39
N LEU A 71 -7.51 -4.70 -7.27
CA LEU A 71 -8.06 -3.40 -6.94
C LEU A 71 -9.39 -3.17 -7.64
N PHE A 72 -10.34 -2.59 -6.92
CA PHE A 72 -11.64 -2.23 -7.46
C PHE A 72 -11.54 -1.00 -8.38
N GLN A 73 -12.25 -1.06 -9.50
CA GLN A 73 -12.44 0.06 -10.41
C GLN A 73 -13.86 0.61 -10.28
N TYR A 74 -13.97 1.94 -10.21
CA TYR A 74 -15.23 2.66 -10.27
C TYR A 74 -15.20 3.60 -11.48
N ASN A 75 -16.18 3.49 -12.38
CA ASN A 75 -16.25 4.26 -13.63
C ASN A 75 -14.95 4.24 -14.44
N GLY A 76 -14.33 3.05 -14.58
CA GLY A 76 -13.08 2.86 -15.32
C GLY A 76 -11.80 3.29 -14.61
N ASN A 77 -11.89 3.88 -13.40
CA ASN A 77 -10.74 4.36 -12.64
C ASN A 77 -10.49 3.50 -11.39
N TYR A 78 -9.23 3.17 -11.11
CA TYR A 78 -8.87 2.52 -9.85
C TYR A 78 -9.09 3.46 -8.68
N THR A 79 -9.66 2.94 -7.61
CA THR A 79 -9.98 3.77 -6.45
C THR A 79 -8.73 4.18 -5.67
N ASP A 80 -8.79 5.34 -5.03
CA ASP A 80 -7.75 5.93 -4.19
C ASP A 80 -7.97 5.58 -2.71
N ARG A 81 -8.17 4.29 -2.45
CA ARG A 81 -8.53 3.73 -1.14
C ARG A 81 -7.41 2.89 -0.54
N ILE A 82 -7.64 2.39 0.67
CA ILE A 82 -6.66 1.66 1.48
C ILE A 82 -6.12 0.38 0.80
N ALA A 83 -6.83 -0.18 -0.18
CA ALA A 83 -6.33 -1.29 -1.00
C ALA A 83 -5.01 -0.97 -1.72
N ASN A 84 -4.78 0.28 -2.14
CA ASN A 84 -3.50 0.71 -2.71
C ASN A 84 -2.35 0.53 -1.71
N THR A 85 -2.61 0.82 -0.44
CA THR A 85 -1.65 0.59 0.65
C THR A 85 -1.36 -0.90 0.83
N LEU A 86 -2.38 -1.76 0.73
CA LEU A 86 -2.21 -3.21 0.91
C LEU A 86 -1.32 -3.84 -0.15
N VAL A 87 -1.49 -3.48 -1.43
CA VAL A 87 -0.64 -4.02 -2.50
C VAL A 87 0.82 -3.54 -2.38
N ILE A 88 1.02 -2.28 -1.98
CA ILE A 88 2.36 -1.72 -1.71
C ILE A 88 3.03 -2.44 -0.52
N LEU A 89 2.32 -2.58 0.60
CA LEU A 89 2.82 -3.28 1.78
C LEU A 89 3.14 -4.74 1.47
N LYS A 90 2.27 -5.42 0.71
CA LYS A 90 2.49 -6.80 0.30
C LYS A 90 3.79 -6.96 -0.48
N HIS A 91 4.03 -6.10 -1.47
CA HIS A 91 5.28 -6.10 -2.24
C HIS A 91 6.52 -5.87 -1.38
N LEU A 92 6.52 -4.78 -0.59
CA LEU A 92 7.69 -4.41 0.21
C LEU A 92 8.00 -5.43 1.31
N LEU A 93 6.97 -5.92 2.01
CA LEU A 93 7.14 -6.90 3.08
C LEU A 93 7.56 -8.26 2.56
N ASN A 94 7.09 -8.70 1.39
CA ASN A 94 7.58 -9.93 0.77
C ASN A 94 9.10 -9.89 0.50
N ILE A 95 9.64 -8.71 0.18
CA ILE A 95 11.08 -8.52 -0.04
C ILE A 95 11.85 -8.47 1.28
N ILE A 96 11.33 -7.72 2.27
CA ILE A 96 12.00 -7.54 3.58
C ILE A 96 11.95 -8.84 4.40
N ASN A 97 10.79 -9.50 4.42
CA ASN A 97 10.54 -10.71 5.16
C ASN A 97 9.58 -11.60 4.35
N PRO A 98 10.11 -12.51 3.51
CA PRO A 98 9.29 -13.43 2.72
C PRO A 98 8.37 -14.34 3.56
N LYS A 99 8.63 -14.46 4.87
CA LYS A 99 7.81 -15.23 5.82
C LYS A 99 6.80 -14.36 6.57
N PHE A 100 6.63 -13.09 6.19
CA PHE A 100 5.65 -12.22 6.84
C PHE A 100 4.24 -12.79 6.66
N HIS A 101 3.54 -12.99 7.78
CA HIS A 101 2.20 -13.54 7.78
C HIS A 101 1.15 -12.43 7.70
N PHE A 102 0.42 -12.37 6.58
CA PHE A 102 -0.66 -11.39 6.36
C PHE A 102 -1.99 -11.77 7.04
N GLY A 103 -2.02 -12.83 7.85
CA GLY A 103 -3.25 -13.39 8.42
C GLY A 103 -4.04 -12.38 9.25
N ASP A 104 -3.38 -11.58 10.10
CA ASP A 104 -4.08 -10.61 10.94
C ASP A 104 -4.63 -9.42 10.14
N ILE A 105 -3.90 -9.00 9.10
CA ILE A 105 -4.38 -7.99 8.15
C ILE A 105 -5.62 -8.52 7.42
N ALA A 106 -5.54 -9.74 6.90
CA ALA A 106 -6.65 -10.37 6.19
C ALA A 106 -7.89 -10.52 7.09
N LYS A 107 -7.73 -11.02 8.33
CA LYS A 107 -8.82 -11.10 9.32
C LYS A 107 -9.43 -9.73 9.63
N GLY A 108 -8.59 -8.70 9.75
CA GLY A 108 -9.03 -7.32 9.94
C GLY A 108 -9.96 -6.85 8.82
N PHE A 109 -9.53 -7.02 7.57
CA PHE A 109 -10.34 -6.65 6.42
C PHE A 109 -11.56 -7.56 6.24
N GLN A 110 -11.48 -8.86 6.50
CA GLN A 110 -12.64 -9.76 6.46
C GLN A 110 -13.76 -9.32 7.42
N ARG A 111 -13.41 -8.83 8.61
CA ARG A 111 -14.39 -8.24 9.54
C ARG A 111 -15.00 -6.96 9.00
N LEU A 112 -14.20 -6.08 8.38
CA LEU A 112 -14.68 -4.83 7.78
C LEU A 112 -15.58 -5.09 6.56
N THR A 113 -15.22 -6.06 5.72
CA THR A 113 -15.97 -6.41 4.52
C THR A 113 -17.15 -7.32 4.80
N LYS A 114 -17.21 -7.96 5.98
CA LYS A 114 -18.22 -8.96 6.34
C LYS A 114 -18.33 -10.09 5.29
N GLY A 115 -17.22 -10.39 4.61
CA GLY A 115 -17.20 -11.36 3.50
C GLY A 115 -17.95 -10.93 2.23
N ASN A 116 -18.35 -9.66 2.11
CA ASN A 116 -19.16 -9.15 1.01
C ASN A 116 -18.35 -8.21 0.09
N ASN A 117 -18.39 -8.48 -1.21
CA ASN A 117 -17.68 -7.68 -2.21
C ASN A 117 -18.13 -6.22 -2.28
N TYR A 118 -19.39 -5.91 -1.98
CA TYR A 118 -19.88 -4.53 -1.88
C TYR A 118 -19.09 -3.72 -0.84
N TYR A 119 -18.89 -4.29 0.36
CA TYR A 119 -18.08 -3.64 1.40
C TYR A 119 -16.59 -3.69 1.07
N ALA A 120 -16.09 -4.72 0.38
CA ALA A 120 -14.71 -4.75 -0.10
C ALA A 120 -14.39 -3.61 -1.08
N ASN A 121 -15.31 -3.35 -2.02
CA ASN A 121 -15.20 -2.28 -3.00
C ASN A 121 -15.13 -0.89 -2.35
N MET A 122 -15.80 -0.69 -1.20
CA MET A 122 -15.69 0.56 -0.43
C MET A 122 -14.26 0.86 0.03
N TYR A 123 -13.46 -0.18 0.26
CA TYR A 123 -12.05 -0.11 0.63
C TYR A 123 -11.09 -0.18 -0.57
N GLY A 124 -11.65 -0.26 -1.79
CA GLY A 124 -10.91 -0.36 -3.04
C GLY A 124 -10.40 -1.75 -3.38
N LEU A 125 -10.84 -2.78 -2.67
CA LEU A 125 -10.49 -4.17 -2.92
C LEU A 125 -11.39 -4.75 -3.99
N LEU A 126 -10.86 -5.56 -4.91
CA LEU A 126 -11.68 -6.24 -5.92
C LEU A 126 -12.74 -7.17 -5.29
N ASP A 127 -12.36 -7.87 -4.23
CA ASP A 127 -13.21 -8.82 -3.54
C ASP A 127 -12.88 -8.93 -2.03
N ALA A 128 -13.74 -9.61 -1.29
CA ALA A 128 -13.56 -9.84 0.14
C ALA A 128 -12.62 -11.02 0.48
N ASN A 129 -12.14 -11.79 -0.50
CA ASN A 129 -11.34 -12.99 -0.26
C ASN A 129 -9.88 -12.68 0.05
N LEU A 130 -9.35 -11.55 -0.44
CA LEU A 130 -7.98 -11.09 -0.19
C LEU A 130 -6.89 -12.13 -0.50
N SER A 131 -7.16 -13.04 -1.44
CA SER A 131 -6.29 -14.17 -1.78
C SER A 131 -4.88 -13.72 -2.20
N PHE A 132 -4.76 -12.53 -2.79
CA PHE A 132 -3.48 -11.94 -3.20
C PHE A 132 -2.50 -11.71 -2.03
N LEU A 133 -2.97 -11.59 -0.79
CA LEU A 133 -2.10 -11.44 0.38
C LEU A 133 -1.30 -12.72 0.68
N PHE A 134 -1.76 -13.87 0.20
CA PHE A 134 -1.19 -15.19 0.47
C PHE A 134 -0.49 -15.82 -0.73
N LYS A 135 -0.49 -15.14 -1.88
CA LYS A 135 0.34 -15.46 -3.03
C LYS A 135 1.73 -14.85 -2.86
#